data_AF-A0A452Z769-F1
#
_entry.id   AF-A0A452Z769-F1
#
_cell.length_a   1.000
_cell.length_b   1.000
_cell.length_c   1.000
_cell.angle_alpha   90.00
_cell.angle_beta   90.00
_cell.angle_gamma   90.00
#
_symmetry.space_group_name_H-M   'P 1'
#
loop_
_entity.id
_entity.type
_entity.pdbx_description
1 polymer ?
#
loop_
_entity_poly.entity_id
_entity_poly.type
_entity_poly.pdbx_seq_one_letter_code
_entity_poly.pdbx_strand_id
1 'polypeptide(L)' 'DKIILQFGKVSKDMFTMDYRYPLSAFQAFAMCLSSFDTKLACE' A
#
# COMPACT_ATOMS: atom_id res chain seq x y z
N ASP A 1 -1.54 -19.08 -1.38
CA ASP A 1 -2.37 -17.89 -1.09
C ASP A 1 -2.26 -16.85 -2.19
N LYS A 2 -3.33 -16.09 -2.47
CA LYS A 2 -3.34 -15.00 -3.48
C LYS A 2 -3.25 -13.65 -2.78
N ILE A 3 -2.10 -12.98 -2.89
CA ILE A 3 -1.92 -11.60 -2.42
C ILE A 3 -2.66 -10.66 -3.38
N ILE A 4 -3.59 -9.85 -2.84
CA ILE A 4 -4.45 -8.93 -3.61
C ILE A 4 -3.86 -7.53 -3.68
N LEU A 5 -3.17 -7.09 -2.64
CA LEU A 5 -2.45 -5.83 -2.56
C LEU A 5 -1.11 -6.06 -1.86
N GLN A 6 -0.03 -5.62 -2.47
CA GLN A 6 1.30 -5.58 -1.90
C GLN A 6 1.78 -4.13 -1.93
N PHE A 7 2.08 -3.58 -0.76
CA PHE A 7 2.56 -2.22 -0.59
C PHE A 7 3.86 -2.24 0.23
N GLY A 8 4.89 -1.52 -0.22
CA GLY A 8 6.20 -1.55 0.42
C GLY A 8 7.07 -0.36 0.10
N LYS A 9 7.93 0.02 1.05
CA LYS A 9 8.90 1.12 0.89
C LYS A 9 10.14 0.62 0.16
N VAL A 10 10.56 1.34 -0.88
CA VAL A 10 11.76 1.01 -1.68
C VAL A 10 12.84 2.11 -1.64
N SER A 11 12.49 3.32 -1.22
CA SER A 11 13.43 4.41 -0.95
C SER A 11 12.83 5.38 0.07
N LYS A 12 13.54 6.46 0.44
CA LYS A 12 13.13 7.44 1.45
C LYS A 12 11.67 7.90 1.29
N ASP A 13 11.30 8.23 0.06
CA ASP A 13 10.00 8.80 -0.32
C ASP A 13 9.35 8.04 -1.49
N MET A 14 9.72 6.76 -1.69
CA MET A 14 9.24 5.94 -2.81
C MET A 14 8.72 4.59 -2.31
N PHE A 15 7.55 4.20 -2.82
CA PHE A 15 6.85 2.98 -2.45
C PHE A 15 6.36 2.25 -3.70
N THR A 16 6.37 0.93 -3.64
CA THR A 16 5.77 0.06 -4.66
C THR A 16 4.36 -0.33 -4.25
N MET A 17 3.44 -0.37 -5.21
CA MET A 17 2.06 -0.81 -5.02
C MET A 17 1.69 -1.79 -6.14
N ASP A 18 1.71 -3.09 -5.83
CA ASP A 18 1.23 -4.13 -6.73
C ASP A 18 -0.18 -4.54 -6.31
N TYR A 19 -1.15 -4.41 -7.21
CA TYR A 19 -2.54 -4.79 -6.93
C TYR A 19 -3.05 -5.76 -7.99
N ARG A 20 -4.04 -6.56 -7.61
CA ARG A 20 -4.71 -7.52 -8.48
C ARG A 20 -6.21 -7.34 -8.43
N TYR A 21 -6.90 -7.85 -9.45
CA TYR A 21 -8.36 -7.98 -9.42
C TYR A 21 -8.79 -8.65 -8.10
N PRO A 22 -9.81 -8.11 -7.41
CA PRO A 22 -10.81 -7.16 -7.90
C PRO A 22 -10.51 -5.67 -7.65
N LEU A 23 -9.33 -5.30 -7.19
CA LEU A 23 -9.05 -3.90 -6.87
C LEU A 23 -8.83 -3.06 -8.14
N SER A 24 -9.42 -1.87 -8.15
CA SER A 24 -9.00 -0.79 -9.04
C SER A 24 -7.76 -0.09 -8.49
N ALA A 25 -7.00 0.58 -9.36
CA ALA A 25 -5.87 1.42 -8.95
C ALA A 25 -6.27 2.44 -7.89
N PHE A 26 -7.48 3.03 -8.01
CA PHE A 26 -7.99 4.03 -7.06
C PHE A 26 -8.21 3.44 -5.66
N GLN A 27 -8.86 2.28 -5.57
CA GLN A 27 -9.10 1.62 -4.28
C GLN A 27 -7.78 1.18 -3.63
N ALA A 28 -6.89 0.57 -4.41
CA ALA A 28 -5.56 0.16 -3.94
C ALA A 28 -4.76 1.38 -3.43
N PHE A 29 -4.78 2.49 -4.15
CA PHE A 29 -4.08 3.71 -3.78
C PHE A 29 -4.67 4.36 -2.53
N ALA A 30 -6.00 4.45 -2.41
CA ALA A 30 -6.66 4.96 -1.21
C ALA A 30 -6.33 4.13 0.04
N MET A 31 -6.27 2.80 -0.09
CA MET A 31 -5.80 1.92 0.99
C MET A 31 -4.34 2.20 1.37
N CYS A 32 -3.45 2.36 0.40
CA CYS A 32 -2.05 2.70 0.66
C CYS A 32 -1.92 4.07 1.35
N LEU A 33 -2.69 5.08 0.95
CA LEU A 33 -2.72 6.39 1.60
C LEU A 33 -3.15 6.28 3.07
N SER A 34 -4.15 5.45 3.37
CA SER A 34 -4.60 5.23 4.76
C SER A 34 -3.53 4.60 5.66
N SER A 35 -2.59 3.85 5.09
CA SER A 35 -1.47 3.27 5.84
C SER A 35 -0.45 4.31 6.31
N PHE A 36 -0.43 5.51 5.73
CA PHE A 36 0.40 6.62 6.21
C PHE A 36 -0.23 7.36 7.40
N ASP A 37 -1.56 7.30 7.55
CA ASP A 37 -2.29 8.00 8.61
C ASP A 37 -2.33 7.18 9.92
N THR A 38 -2.00 5.89 9.87
CA THR A 38 -1.94 5.03 11.06
C THR A 38 -0.64 5.29 11.84
N LYS A 39 -0.77 6.14 12.86
CA LYS A 39 0.23 6.42 13.90
C LYS A 39 0.68 5.18 14.69
N LEU A 40 1.56 4.36 14.12
CA LEU A 40 2.46 3.48 14.88
C LEU A 40 3.87 3.56 14.26
N ALA A 41 4.44 4.76 14.29
CA ALA A 41 5.88 4.93 14.34
C ALA A 41 6.35 4.60 15.77
N CYS A 42 6.33 3.32 16.14
CA CYS A 42 7.28 2.77 17.09
C CYS A 42 8.04 1.69 16.33
N GLU A 43 9.34 1.99 16.14
CA GLU A 43 10.43 1.28 15.44
C GLU A 43 10.43 1.28 13.92
#